data_AF-T0I3T7-F1
#
_entry.id   AF-T0I3T7-F1
#
_cell.length_a   1.000
_cell.length_b   1.000
_cell.length_c   1.000
_cell.angle_alpha   90.00
_cell.angle_beta   90.00
_cell.angle_gamma   90.00
#
_symmetry.space_group_name_H-M   'P 1'
#
loop_
_entity.id
_entity.type
_entity.pdbx_description
1 polymer ?
#
loop_
_entity_poly.entity_id
_entity_poly.type
_entity_poly.pdbx_seq_one_letter_code
_entity_poly.pdbx_strand_id
1 'polypeptide(L)'
;MDMQIFSIIISVLGVGGIISGVILRRIDRMERKQDGRDEARAKESVLIVRGLQAVGHLAEATAIAQKNGHTNGEMETAFKYYREYTDAMNAFLLEQNAVRNHRSA
;
A
#
# COMPACT_ATOMS: atom_id res chain seq x y z
N MET A 1 24.18 50.04 22.60
CA MET A 1 23.96 49.54 21.22
C MET A 1 24.15 48.03 21.16
N ASP A 2 25.13 47.48 21.87
CA ASP A 2 25.44 46.03 21.86
C ASP A 2 24.33 45.12 22.41
N MET A 3 23.69 45.49 23.54
CA MET A 3 22.65 44.66 24.18
C MET A 3 21.38 44.50 23.33
N GLN A 4 21.06 45.47 22.47
CA GLN A 4 19.92 45.41 21.55
C GLN A 4 20.22 44.52 20.35
N ILE A 5 21.46 44.52 19.86
CA ILE A 5 21.88 43.64 18.75
C ILE A 5 21.87 42.18 19.23
N PHE A 6 22.35 41.91 20.45
CA PHE A 6 22.29 40.57 21.05
C PHE A 6 20.86 40.02 21.21
N SER A 7 19.90 40.85 21.65
CA SER A 7 18.51 40.40 21.82
C SER A 7 17.79 40.14 20.48
N ILE A 8 18.09 40.92 19.45
CA ILE A 8 17.60 40.69 18.08
C ILE A 8 18.15 39.37 17.54
N ILE A 9 19.44 39.06 17.75
CA ILE A 9 20.04 37.81 17.30
C ILE A 9 19.41 36.60 18.01
N ILE A 10 19.22 36.67 19.34
CA ILE A 10 18.60 35.58 20.12
C ILE A 10 17.14 35.38 19.72
N SER A 11 16.40 36.46 19.46
CA SER A 11 14.98 36.37 19.05
C SER A 11 14.82 35.80 17.64
N VAL A 12 15.66 36.19 16.67
CA VAL A 12 15.64 35.63 15.32
C VAL A 12 16.02 34.15 15.30
N LEU A 13 17.03 33.75 16.07
CA LEU A 13 17.42 32.34 16.20
C LEU A 13 16.37 31.51 16.93
N GLY A 14 15.76 32.05 18.00
CA GLY A 14 14.71 31.38 18.77
C GLY A 14 13.43 31.17 17.95
N VAL A 15 12.97 32.20 17.25
CA VAL A 15 11.78 32.11 16.37
C VAL A 15 12.06 31.23 15.15
N GLY A 16 13.26 31.35 14.55
CA GLY A 16 13.69 30.51 13.44
C GLY A 16 13.73 29.01 13.81
N GLY A 17 14.22 28.67 15.00
CA GLY A 17 14.24 27.30 15.51
C GLY A 17 12.85 26.70 15.71
N ILE A 18 11.90 27.49 16.24
CA ILE A 18 10.51 27.04 16.44
C ILE A 18 9.83 26.78 15.09
N ILE A 19 9.98 27.69 14.12
CA ILE A 19 9.39 27.53 12.78
C ILE A 19 10.00 26.31 12.08
N SER A 20 11.32 26.15 12.12
CA SER A 20 12.02 25.00 11.55
C SER A 20 11.54 23.68 12.17
N GLY A 21 11.40 23.62 13.50
CA GLY A 21 10.90 22.43 14.20
C GLY A 21 9.46 22.06 13.82
N VAL A 22 8.58 23.05 13.62
CA VAL A 22 7.19 22.80 13.15
C VAL A 22 7.17 22.26 11.71
N ILE A 23 8.02 22.81 10.83
CA ILE A 23 8.12 22.37 9.43
C ILE A 23 8.66 20.94 9.35
N LEU A 24 9.78 20.63 10.02
CA LEU A 24 10.36 19.29 10.07
C LEU A 24 9.34 18.25 10.56
N ARG A 25 8.62 18.57 11.64
CA ARG A 25 7.57 17.69 12.19
C ARG A 25 6.37 17.51 11.26
N ARG A 26 6.17 18.41 10.29
CA ARG A 26 5.14 18.29 9.26
C ARG A 26 5.64 17.45 8.08
N ILE A 27 6.90 17.62 7.68
CA ILE A 27 7.58 16.80 6.66
C ILE A 27 7.62 15.34 7.11
N ASP A 28 8.09 15.05 8.33
CA ASP A 28 8.13 13.69 8.89
C ASP A 28 6.75 13.02 8.86
N ARG A 29 5.68 13.77 9.16
CA ARG A 29 4.31 13.26 9.10
C ARG A 29 3.83 13.00 7.68
N MET A 30 4.30 13.77 6.71
CA MET A 30 3.97 13.57 5.30
C MET A 30 4.74 12.39 4.71
N GLU A 31 6.01 12.22 5.06
CA GLU A 31 6.83 11.08 4.63
C GLU A 31 6.25 9.78 5.15
N ARG A 32 5.99 9.65 6.47
CA ARG A 32 5.36 8.44 7.03
C ARG A 32 4.00 8.09 6.40
N LYS A 33 3.23 9.12 5.98
CA LYS A 33 1.96 8.91 5.27
C LYS A 33 2.16 8.44 3.84
N GLN A 34 3.25 8.88 3.18
CA GLN A 34 3.63 8.43 1.85
C GLN A 34 4.15 7.00 1.90
N ASP A 35 5.05 6.69 2.83
CA ASP A 35 5.60 5.33 2.99
C ASP A 35 4.49 4.29 3.18
N GLY A 36 3.54 4.55 4.08
CA GLY A 36 2.41 3.63 4.29
C GLY A 36 1.45 3.54 3.09
N ARG A 37 1.40 4.55 2.23
CA ARG A 37 0.64 4.47 0.96
C ARG A 37 1.40 3.68 -0.10
N ASP A 38 2.71 3.84 -0.17
CA ASP A 38 3.55 3.18 -1.16
C ASP A 38 3.67 1.68 -0.85
N GLU A 39 3.74 1.31 0.43
CA GLU A 39 3.65 -0.08 0.87
C GLU A 39 2.31 -0.72 0.48
N ALA A 40 1.19 -0.02 0.72
CA ALA A 40 -0.13 -0.50 0.33
C ALA A 40 -0.25 -0.70 -1.20
N ARG A 41 0.29 0.23 -2.00
CA ARG A 41 0.35 0.13 -3.46
C ARG A 41 1.22 -1.01 -3.95
N ALA A 42 2.35 -1.26 -3.28
CA ALA A 42 3.22 -2.40 -3.61
C ALA A 42 2.50 -3.73 -3.36
N LYS A 43 1.83 -3.87 -2.21
CA LYS A 43 1.01 -5.05 -1.87
C LYS A 43 -0.14 -5.26 -2.86
N GLU A 44 -0.84 -4.18 -3.23
CA GLU A 44 -1.90 -4.18 -4.25
C GLU A 44 -1.36 -4.67 -5.62
N SER A 45 -0.23 -4.13 -6.07
CA SER A 45 0.38 -4.50 -7.34
C SER A 45 0.74 -5.99 -7.39
N VAL A 46 1.30 -6.53 -6.31
CA VAL A 46 1.61 -7.96 -6.19
C VAL A 46 0.34 -8.80 -6.25
N LEU A 47 -0.73 -8.39 -5.56
CA LEU A 47 -2.01 -9.10 -5.61
C LEU A 47 -2.62 -9.09 -7.02
N ILE A 48 -2.60 -7.95 -7.72
CA ILE A 48 -3.10 -7.87 -9.10
C ILE A 48 -2.35 -8.85 -10.03
N VAL A 49 -1.01 -8.92 -9.93
CA VAL A 49 -0.22 -9.85 -10.73
C VAL A 49 -0.54 -11.31 -10.38
N ARG A 50 -0.74 -11.63 -9.10
CA ARG A 50 -1.20 -12.97 -8.67
C ARG A 50 -2.59 -13.30 -9.23
N GLY A 51 -3.46 -12.31 -9.33
CA GLY A 51 -4.78 -12.47 -9.96
C GLY A 51 -4.67 -12.82 -11.44
N LEU A 52 -3.78 -12.14 -12.17
CA LEU A 52 -3.50 -12.47 -13.57
C LEU A 52 -2.96 -13.90 -13.70
N GLN A 53 -2.06 -14.32 -12.82
CA GLN A 53 -1.57 -15.70 -12.78
C GLN A 53 -2.70 -16.70 -12.51
N ALA A 54 -3.62 -16.39 -11.59
CA ALA A 54 -4.74 -17.27 -11.27
C ALA A 54 -5.69 -17.47 -12.46
N VAL A 55 -5.99 -16.38 -13.17
CA VAL A 55 -6.77 -16.44 -14.42
C VAL A 55 -6.00 -17.21 -15.50
N GLY A 56 -4.68 -17.02 -15.58
CA GLY A 56 -3.81 -17.77 -16.48
C GLY A 56 -3.87 -19.28 -16.24
N HIS A 57 -3.78 -19.72 -14.98
CA HIS A 57 -3.91 -21.13 -14.62
C HIS A 57 -5.30 -21.69 -14.93
N LEU A 58 -6.37 -20.92 -14.71
CA LEU A 58 -7.71 -21.33 -15.12
C LEU A 58 -7.81 -21.50 -16.65
N ALA A 59 -7.23 -20.57 -17.41
CA ALA A 59 -7.22 -20.63 -18.87
C ALA A 59 -6.42 -21.83 -19.39
N GLU A 60 -5.24 -22.08 -18.80
CA GLU A 60 -4.38 -23.23 -19.13
C GLU A 60 -5.11 -24.54 -18.82
N ALA A 61 -5.65 -24.67 -17.62
CA ALA A 61 -6.39 -25.86 -17.20
C ALA A 61 -7.57 -26.09 -18.15
N THR A 62 -8.32 -25.03 -18.52
CA THR A 62 -9.44 -25.10 -19.47
C THR A 62 -8.98 -25.60 -20.85
N ALA A 63 -7.87 -25.07 -21.36
CA ALA A 63 -7.31 -25.49 -22.63
C ALA A 63 -6.88 -26.97 -22.61
N ILE A 64 -6.29 -27.44 -21.50
CA ILE A 64 -5.92 -28.84 -21.30
C ILE A 64 -7.17 -29.73 -21.29
N ALA A 65 -8.20 -29.35 -20.53
CA ALA A 65 -9.45 -30.09 -20.47
C ALA A 65 -10.13 -30.19 -21.84
N GLN A 66 -10.15 -29.09 -22.60
CA GLN A 66 -10.69 -29.05 -23.96
C GLN A 66 -9.87 -29.93 -24.92
N LYS A 67 -8.53 -29.88 -24.83
CA LYS A 67 -7.63 -30.68 -25.66
C LYS A 67 -7.77 -32.18 -25.38
N ASN A 68 -7.90 -32.56 -24.11
CA ASN A 68 -7.96 -33.96 -23.69
C ASN A 68 -9.38 -34.54 -23.72
N GLY A 69 -10.42 -33.69 -23.78
CA GLY A 69 -11.82 -34.10 -23.77
C GLY A 69 -12.35 -34.49 -22.38
N HIS A 70 -11.55 -34.32 -21.32
CA HIS A 70 -11.92 -34.59 -19.94
C HIS A 70 -11.05 -33.79 -18.95
N THR A 71 -11.56 -33.54 -17.74
CA THR A 71 -10.86 -32.81 -16.68
C THR A 71 -10.06 -33.76 -15.78
N ASN A 72 -8.73 -33.62 -15.74
CA ASN A 72 -7.82 -34.48 -14.96
C ASN A 72 -7.35 -33.84 -13.64
N GLY A 73 -8.23 -33.19 -12.88
CA GLY A 73 -7.84 -32.51 -11.62
C GLY A 73 -7.09 -31.18 -11.80
N GLU A 74 -6.60 -30.87 -13.00
CA GLU A 74 -6.04 -29.55 -13.37
C GLU A 74 -7.01 -28.41 -13.02
N MET A 75 -8.31 -28.63 -13.24
CA MET A 75 -9.33 -27.63 -12.91
C MET A 75 -9.53 -27.43 -11.42
N GLU A 76 -9.47 -28.51 -10.64
CA GLU A 76 -9.62 -28.43 -9.19
C GLU A 76 -8.46 -27.63 -8.58
N THR A 77 -7.24 -27.87 -9.07
CA THR A 77 -6.04 -27.13 -8.67
C THR A 77 -6.15 -25.64 -9.06
N ALA A 78 -6.54 -25.35 -10.30
CA ALA A 78 -6.70 -23.98 -10.77
C ALA A 78 -7.81 -23.24 -10.00
N PHE A 79 -8.93 -23.89 -9.70
CA PHE A 79 -10.01 -23.31 -8.88
C PHE A 79 -9.57 -23.05 -7.45
N LYS A 80 -8.80 -23.96 -6.84
CA LYS A 80 -8.26 -23.76 -5.49
C LYS A 80 -7.37 -22.53 -5.45
N TYR A 81 -6.41 -22.42 -6.40
CA TYR A 81 -5.52 -21.26 -6.49
C TYR A 81 -6.29 -19.96 -6.71
N TYR A 82 -7.30 -19.97 -7.59
CA TYR A 82 -8.15 -18.80 -7.82
C TYR A 82 -8.96 -18.38 -6.59
N ARG A 83 -9.49 -19.34 -5.83
CA ARG A 83 -10.21 -19.08 -4.57
C ARG A 83 -9.29 -18.45 -3.53
N GLU A 84 -8.10 -19.02 -3.31
CA GLU A 84 -7.10 -18.48 -2.39
C GLU A 84 -6.69 -17.06 -2.77
N TYR A 85 -6.48 -16.78 -4.06
CA TYR A 85 -6.24 -15.42 -4.56
C TYR A 85 -7.41 -14.47 -4.24
N THR A 86 -8.65 -14.90 -4.52
CA THR A 86 -9.86 -14.08 -4.31
C THR A 86 -10.03 -13.73 -2.83
N ASP A 87 -9.83 -14.70 -1.94
CA ASP A 87 -9.90 -14.48 -0.49
C ASP A 87 -8.82 -13.50 -0.03
N ALA A 88 -7.60 -13.64 -0.53
CA ALA A 88 -6.50 -12.71 -0.23
C ALA A 88 -6.77 -11.28 -0.73
N MET A 89 -7.32 -11.13 -1.93
CA MET A 89 -7.70 -9.82 -2.48
C MET A 89 -8.82 -9.18 -1.67
N ASN A 90 -9.86 -9.94 -1.32
CA ASN A 90 -10.97 -9.46 -0.50
C ASN A 90 -10.50 -9.01 0.89
N ALA A 91 -9.63 -9.80 1.54
CA ALA A 91 -9.04 -9.44 2.82
C ALA A 91 -8.24 -8.13 2.72
N PHE A 92 -7.43 -7.97 1.67
CA PHE A 92 -6.69 -6.73 1.44
C PHE A 92 -7.61 -5.52 1.22
N LEU A 93 -8.64 -5.64 0.39
CA LEU A 93 -9.59 -4.55 0.16
C LEU A 93 -10.36 -4.18 1.43
N LEU A 94 -10.73 -5.17 2.26
CA LEU A 94 -11.37 -4.93 3.55
C LEU A 94 -10.44 -4.18 4.50
N GLU A 95 -9.18 -4.60 4.61
CA GLU A 95 -8.13 -3.94 5.40
C GLU A 95 -7.95 -2.48 4.96
N GLN A 96 -7.79 -2.23 3.65
CA GLN A 96 -7.64 -0.87 3.11
C GLN A 96 -8.88 -0.01 3.36
N ASN A 97 -10.08 -0.56 3.25
CA ASN A 97 -11.32 0.15 3.55
C ASN A 97 -11.41 0.52 5.04
N ALA A 98 -11.04 -0.39 5.94
CA ALA A 98 -10.99 -0.11 7.38
C ALA A 98 -9.99 1.03 7.67
N VAL A 99 -8.78 0.95 7.12
CA VAL A 99 -7.76 2.01 7.24
C VAL A 99 -8.26 3.35 6.69
N ARG A 100 -8.95 3.35 5.54
CA ARG A 100 -9.53 4.56 4.96
C ARG A 100 -10.59 5.17 5.88
N ASN A 101 -11.53 4.37 6.36
CA ASN A 101 -12.64 4.84 7.19
C ASN A 101 -12.15 5.42 8.52
N HIS A 102 -11.15 4.81 9.16
CA HIS A 102 -10.53 5.34 10.39
C HIS A 102 -9.69 6.60 10.16
N ARG A 103 -9.22 6.88 8.94
CA ARG A 103 -8.51 8.14 8.61
C ARG A 103 -9.45 9.31 8.34
N SER A 104 -10.72 9.03 8.05
CA SER A 104 -11.76 10.03 7.73
C SER A 104 -12.65 10.40 8.92
N ALA A 105 -12.52 9.71 10.07
CA ALA A 105 -13.15 10.05 11.34
C ALA A 105 -12.20 10.85 12.24
#